data_AF-A0A7W0UW27-F1
#
_entry.id   AF-A0A7W0UW27-F1
#
_cell.length_a   1.000
_cell.length_b   1.000
_cell.length_c   1.000
_cell.angle_alpha   90.00
_cell.angle_beta   90.00
_cell.angle_gamma   90.00
#
_symmetry.space_group_name_H-M   'P 1'
#
loop_
_entity.id
_entity.type
_entity.pdbx_description
1 polymer ?
#
loop_
_entity_poly.entity_id
_entity_poly.type
_entity_poly.pdbx_seq_one_letter_code
_entity_poly.pdbx_strand_id
1 'polypeptide(L)'
;MMEIRYVLGDAAHPQGDGAKIIAHCCNTVGAWGRGFVLALSRRWSQPERAYRSWHRDRETNIIVNLADQTISVPVNFSLGEVQLVAVEPQGLYVANIIGQEGVRRDGRGRPPVRYGAIRLGLERVRFYAVELGASVHMPRIGAGLAGGRWSALETIIRDELAAHRVSVTIYDLPAAHQR
;
A
#
# COMPACT_ATOMS: atom_id res chain seq x y z
N MET A 1 -6.87 7.46 20.56
CA MET A 1 -6.05 7.03 19.40
C MET A 1 -6.39 5.57 19.13
N MET A 2 -6.57 5.16 17.89
CA MET A 2 -6.77 3.72 17.61
C MET A 2 -5.43 2.99 17.77
N GLU A 3 -5.45 1.74 18.23
CA GLU A 3 -4.24 0.91 18.26
C GLU A 3 -4.04 0.19 16.93
N ILE A 4 -2.78 -0.04 16.55
CA ILE A 4 -2.43 -0.88 15.39
C ILE A 4 -2.63 -2.34 15.81
N ARG A 5 -3.52 -3.04 15.13
CA ARG A 5 -3.74 -4.48 15.35
C ARG A 5 -2.70 -5.29 14.60
N TYR A 6 -2.10 -6.27 15.26
CA TYR A 6 -1.21 -7.25 14.64
C TYR A 6 -1.90 -8.62 14.60
N VAL A 7 -1.86 -9.28 13.44
CA VAL A 7 -2.43 -10.62 13.26
C VAL A 7 -1.50 -11.50 12.45
N LEU A 8 -1.58 -12.81 12.68
CA LEU A 8 -0.97 -13.80 11.78
C LEU A 8 -1.91 -14.03 10.60
N GLY A 9 -1.40 -13.87 9.38
CA GLY A 9 -2.19 -14.08 8.17
C GLY A 9 -1.57 -13.45 6.92
N ASP A 10 -2.32 -13.50 5.82
CA ASP A 10 -1.95 -12.88 4.55
C ASP A 10 -2.75 -11.60 4.34
N ALA A 11 -2.08 -10.45 4.23
CA ALA A 11 -2.73 -9.17 3.96
C ALA A 11 -3.48 -9.13 2.61
N ALA A 12 -3.17 -10.05 1.68
CA ALA A 12 -3.97 -10.21 0.46
C ALA A 12 -5.36 -10.80 0.76
N HIS A 13 -5.61 -11.27 1.98
CA HIS A 13 -6.88 -11.80 2.49
C HIS A 13 -7.31 -11.08 3.78
N PRO A 14 -7.67 -9.79 3.70
CA PRO A 14 -7.90 -8.99 4.89
C PRO A 14 -9.18 -9.43 5.63
N GLN A 15 -9.07 -9.55 6.95
CA GLN A 15 -10.15 -9.92 7.87
C GLN A 15 -11.01 -8.72 8.26
N GLY A 16 -12.27 -8.98 8.62
CA GLY A 16 -13.23 -7.99 9.11
C GLY A 16 -14.21 -7.52 8.04
N ASP A 17 -15.21 -6.77 8.48
CA ASP A 17 -16.32 -6.32 7.63
C ASP A 17 -16.07 -4.93 7.02
N GLY A 18 -16.98 -4.50 6.15
CA GLY A 18 -16.92 -3.18 5.51
C GLY A 18 -15.84 -3.02 4.45
N ALA A 19 -15.71 -1.79 3.95
CA ALA A 19 -14.73 -1.43 2.94
C ALA A 19 -13.30 -1.54 3.48
N LYS A 20 -12.37 -1.93 2.61
CA LYS A 20 -10.99 -2.27 2.99
C LYS A 20 -10.00 -1.78 1.94
N ILE A 21 -8.88 -1.23 2.40
CA ILE A 21 -7.74 -0.85 1.55
C ILE A 21 -6.53 -1.70 1.95
N ILE A 22 -6.01 -2.48 1.02
CA ILE A 22 -4.75 -3.21 1.15
C ILE A 22 -3.62 -2.29 0.69
N ALA A 23 -2.89 -1.71 1.63
CA ALA A 23 -1.75 -0.83 1.34
C ALA A 23 -0.46 -1.62 1.21
N HIS A 24 0.33 -1.35 0.17
CA HIS A 24 1.67 -1.91 0.02
C HIS A 24 2.64 -0.97 -0.69
N CYS A 25 3.93 -1.25 -0.57
CA CYS A 25 5.00 -0.40 -1.08
C CYS A 25 5.53 -0.93 -2.42
N CYS A 26 5.35 -0.12 -3.46
CA CYS A 26 5.89 -0.27 -4.80
C CYS A 26 7.17 0.55 -5.00
N ASN A 27 7.91 0.21 -6.06
CA ASN A 27 9.15 0.90 -6.45
C ASN A 27 8.95 1.85 -7.64
N THR A 28 9.95 2.69 -7.89
CA THR A 28 9.96 3.65 -9.01
C THR A 28 10.36 3.06 -10.38
N VAL A 29 10.63 1.75 -10.49
CA VAL A 29 11.18 1.14 -11.72
C VAL A 29 10.25 0.11 -12.36
N GLY A 30 8.97 0.07 -11.95
CA GLY A 30 7.97 -0.82 -12.54
C GLY A 30 8.18 -2.31 -12.21
N ALA A 31 9.05 -2.62 -11.24
CA ALA A 31 9.35 -4.00 -10.88
C ALA A 31 8.23 -4.59 -10.02
N TRP A 32 7.71 -5.74 -10.44
CA TRP A 32 6.67 -6.48 -9.73
C TRP A 32 6.97 -7.97 -9.92
N GLY A 33 7.39 -8.65 -8.85
CA GLY A 33 7.85 -10.04 -8.98
C GLY A 33 8.52 -10.67 -7.75
N ARG A 34 8.57 -9.98 -6.60
CA ARG A 34 9.14 -10.55 -5.37
C ARG A 34 8.45 -10.00 -4.13
N GLY A 35 8.15 -10.88 -3.18
CA GLY A 35 7.49 -10.52 -1.92
C GLY A 35 5.98 -10.40 -2.06
N PHE A 36 5.37 -9.46 -1.34
CA PHE A 36 3.91 -9.34 -1.19
C PHE A 36 3.15 -9.19 -2.52
N VAL A 37 3.77 -8.53 -3.51
CA VAL A 37 3.20 -8.37 -4.85
C VAL A 37 2.84 -9.70 -5.53
N LEU A 38 3.52 -10.80 -5.20
CA LEU A 38 3.17 -12.13 -5.70
C LEU A 38 1.90 -12.68 -5.06
N ALA A 39 1.64 -12.38 -3.77
CA ALA A 39 0.38 -12.75 -3.12
C ALA A 39 -0.79 -12.00 -3.76
N LEU A 40 -0.62 -10.70 -4.06
CA LEU A 40 -1.60 -9.92 -4.81
C LEU A 40 -1.85 -10.53 -6.20
N SER A 41 -0.82 -10.78 -7.01
CA SER A 41 -0.99 -11.32 -8.37
C SER A 41 -1.59 -12.72 -8.42
N ARG A 42 -1.41 -13.53 -7.37
CA ARG A 42 -2.08 -14.84 -7.26
C ARG A 42 -3.59 -14.70 -7.09
N ARG A 43 -4.06 -13.65 -6.42
CA ARG A 43 -5.49 -13.41 -6.18
C ARG A 43 -6.14 -12.53 -7.25
N TRP A 44 -5.46 -11.47 -7.67
CA TRP A 44 -5.97 -10.49 -8.61
C TRP A 44 -4.91 -10.04 -9.61
N SER A 45 -5.32 -9.93 -10.87
CA SER A 45 -4.44 -9.47 -11.94
C SER A 45 -4.48 -7.94 -12.13
N GLN A 46 -5.50 -7.28 -11.59
CA GLN A 46 -5.77 -5.84 -11.72
C GLN A 46 -4.65 -4.97 -11.11
N PRO A 47 -4.18 -5.19 -9.87
CA PRO A 47 -3.19 -4.30 -9.24
C PRO A 47 -1.86 -4.27 -10.00
N GLU A 48 -1.39 -5.43 -10.47
CA GLU A 48 -0.16 -5.53 -11.25
C GLU A 48 -0.29 -4.82 -12.60
N ARG A 49 -1.37 -5.09 -13.36
CA ARG A 49 -1.60 -4.42 -14.64
C ARG A 49 -1.68 -2.92 -14.48
N ALA A 50 -2.41 -2.44 -13.47
CA ALA A 50 -2.58 -1.02 -13.20
C ALA A 50 -1.24 -0.35 -12.86
N TYR A 51 -0.43 -0.97 -11.99
CA TYR A 51 0.89 -0.44 -11.62
C TYR A 51 1.85 -0.41 -12.81
N ARG A 52 1.90 -1.49 -13.61
CA ARG A 52 2.78 -1.55 -14.79
C ARG A 52 2.38 -0.53 -15.86
N SER A 53 1.08 -0.33 -16.08
CA SER A 53 0.60 0.73 -16.97
C SER A 53 0.96 2.10 -16.43
N TRP A 54 0.72 2.37 -15.16
CA TRP A 54 1.08 3.65 -14.53
C TRP A 54 2.58 3.95 -14.61
N HIS A 55 3.44 2.94 -14.42
CA HIS A 55 4.89 3.08 -14.61
C HIS A 55 5.28 3.42 -16.05
N ARG A 56 4.65 2.76 -17.04
CA ARG A 56 4.93 2.96 -18.46
C ARG A 56 4.44 4.34 -18.92
N ASP A 57 3.22 4.69 -18.54
CA ASP A 57 2.49 5.85 -19.04
C ASP A 57 2.83 7.11 -18.22
N ARG A 58 3.51 6.96 -17.07
CA ARG A 58 3.99 8.02 -16.16
C ARG A 58 2.90 8.82 -15.45
N GLU A 59 1.64 8.60 -15.81
CA GLU A 59 0.46 9.15 -15.17
C GLU A 59 -0.70 8.14 -15.20
N THR A 60 -1.69 8.32 -14.33
CA THR A 60 -2.91 7.51 -14.30
C THR A 60 -4.04 8.35 -13.70
N ASN A 61 -5.28 7.95 -13.94
CA ASN A 61 -6.43 8.50 -13.22
C ASN A 61 -6.91 7.48 -12.19
N ILE A 62 -7.02 7.92 -10.94
CA ILE A 62 -7.66 7.13 -9.89
C ILE A 62 -9.16 7.40 -9.97
N ILE A 63 -9.93 6.34 -10.12
CA ILE A 63 -11.39 6.41 -10.11
C ILE A 63 -11.87 5.88 -8.77
N VAL A 64 -12.52 6.74 -7.98
CA VAL A 64 -13.16 6.38 -6.72
C VAL A 64 -14.65 6.62 -6.84
N ASN A 65 -15.44 5.57 -6.60
CA ASN A 65 -16.90 5.69 -6.52
C ASN A 65 -17.29 5.87 -5.06
N LEU A 66 -17.77 7.07 -4.74
CA LEU A 66 -18.40 7.41 -3.47
C LEU A 66 -19.91 7.24 -3.60
N ALA A 67 -20.65 7.41 -2.49
CA ALA A 67 -22.08 7.14 -2.44
C ALA A 67 -22.91 7.95 -3.46
N ASP A 68 -22.49 9.17 -3.75
CA ASP A 68 -23.21 10.15 -4.57
C ASP A 68 -22.38 10.71 -5.74
N GLN A 69 -21.09 10.36 -5.82
CA GLN A 69 -20.20 10.89 -6.85
C GLN A 69 -19.10 9.89 -7.27
N THR A 70 -18.68 10.00 -8.52
CA THR A 70 -17.44 9.37 -9.00
C THR A 70 -16.37 10.45 -9.13
N ILE A 71 -15.26 10.29 -8.41
CA ILE A 71 -14.12 11.18 -8.49
C ILE A 71 -13.06 10.55 -9.41
N SER A 72 -12.53 11.33 -10.34
CA SER A 72 -11.36 10.98 -11.15
C SER A 72 -10.22 11.94 -10.84
N VAL A 73 -9.12 11.43 -10.29
CA VAL A 73 -7.95 12.26 -9.92
C VAL A 73 -6.73 11.86 -10.75
N PRO A 74 -6.10 12.78 -11.50
CA PRO A 74 -4.85 12.49 -12.20
C PRO A 74 -3.71 12.39 -11.19
N VAL A 75 -2.87 11.36 -11.35
CA VAL A 75 -1.75 11.07 -10.46
C VAL A 75 -0.50 10.68 -11.26
N ASN A 76 0.58 11.41 -11.01
CA ASN A 76 1.88 11.18 -11.62
C ASN A 76 2.59 9.98 -10.99
N PHE A 77 3.39 9.25 -11.77
CA PHE A 77 4.24 8.19 -11.26
C PHE A 77 5.49 8.78 -10.57
N SER A 78 5.36 9.13 -9.30
CA SER A 78 6.43 9.72 -8.48
C SER A 78 6.40 9.21 -7.04
N LEU A 79 7.52 9.38 -6.33
CA LEU A 79 7.64 8.99 -4.92
C LEU A 79 6.57 9.71 -4.07
N GLY A 80 5.87 8.93 -3.25
CA GLY A 80 4.81 9.41 -2.36
C GLY A 80 3.42 9.39 -2.97
N GLU A 81 3.31 9.17 -4.27
CA GLU A 81 2.02 8.99 -4.92
C GLU A 81 1.47 7.58 -4.72
N VAL A 82 0.15 7.48 -4.81
CA VAL A 82 -0.60 6.24 -4.60
C VAL A 82 -1.52 6.03 -5.79
N GLN A 83 -1.58 4.82 -6.33
CA GLN A 83 -2.67 4.42 -7.22
C GLN A 83 -3.60 3.48 -6.45
N LEU A 84 -4.88 3.84 -6.37
CA LEU A 84 -5.92 3.00 -5.76
C LEU A 84 -6.60 2.17 -6.84
N VAL A 85 -6.68 0.85 -6.63
CA VAL A 85 -7.23 -0.10 -7.60
C VAL A 85 -8.33 -0.92 -6.92
N ALA A 86 -9.56 -0.81 -7.41
CA ALA A 86 -10.65 -1.69 -6.96
C ALA A 86 -10.40 -3.13 -7.43
N VAL A 87 -10.51 -4.10 -6.51
CA VAL A 87 -10.28 -5.52 -6.79
C VAL A 87 -11.51 -6.40 -6.55
N GLU A 88 -12.45 -5.96 -5.71
CA GLU A 88 -13.73 -6.64 -5.49
C GLU A 88 -14.88 -5.61 -5.35
N PRO A 89 -16.10 -5.94 -5.82
CA PRO A 89 -17.24 -5.02 -5.82
C PRO A 89 -17.73 -4.65 -4.41
N GLN A 90 -17.40 -5.43 -3.38
CA GLN A 90 -17.77 -5.19 -1.98
C GLN A 90 -16.93 -4.09 -1.30
N GLY A 91 -16.22 -3.26 -2.06
CA GLY A 91 -15.39 -2.18 -1.54
C GLY A 91 -14.01 -2.64 -1.04
N LEU A 92 -13.36 -3.55 -1.78
CA LEU A 92 -11.98 -3.93 -1.53
C LEU A 92 -11.05 -3.30 -2.57
N TYR A 93 -10.02 -2.61 -2.08
CA TYR A 93 -9.06 -1.87 -2.89
C TYR A 93 -7.63 -2.27 -2.56
N VAL A 94 -6.74 -2.14 -3.53
CA VAL A 94 -5.29 -2.20 -3.34
C VAL A 94 -4.71 -0.81 -3.58
N ALA A 95 -3.91 -0.31 -2.63
CA ALA A 95 -3.17 0.94 -2.76
C ALA A 95 -1.70 0.65 -3.11
N ASN A 96 -1.34 0.90 -4.36
CA ASN A 96 0.02 0.84 -4.88
C ASN A 96 0.77 2.13 -4.48
N ILE A 97 1.48 2.14 -3.36
CA ILE A 97 2.22 3.32 -2.87
C ILE A 97 3.62 3.34 -3.47
N ILE A 98 4.02 4.40 -4.18
CA ILE A 98 5.41 4.54 -4.66
C ILE A 98 6.30 5.00 -3.49
N GLY A 99 6.71 4.07 -2.64
CA GLY A 99 7.47 4.34 -1.42
C GLY A 99 8.95 3.93 -1.48
N GLN A 100 9.38 3.37 -2.62
CA GLN A 100 10.72 2.81 -2.78
C GLN A 100 11.38 3.34 -4.07
N GLU A 101 12.62 3.79 -3.97
CA GLU A 101 13.41 4.23 -5.13
C GLU A 101 14.34 3.12 -5.63
N GLY A 102 14.07 2.62 -6.84
CA GLY A 102 14.73 1.43 -7.38
C GLY A 102 14.37 0.16 -6.61
N VAL A 103 15.17 -0.91 -6.79
CA VAL A 103 14.98 -2.20 -6.10
C VAL A 103 16.23 -2.72 -5.38
N ARG A 104 17.32 -1.96 -5.46
CA ARG A 104 18.61 -2.27 -4.84
C ARG A 104 19.11 -1.04 -4.09
N ARG A 105 20.11 -1.24 -3.23
CA ARG A 105 20.85 -0.12 -2.65
C ARG A 105 21.48 0.72 -3.76
N ASP A 106 21.56 2.01 -3.54
CA ASP A 106 22.24 2.91 -4.47
C ASP A 106 23.77 2.81 -4.36
N GLY A 107 24.49 3.57 -5.19
CA GLY A 107 25.97 3.60 -5.18
C GLY A 107 26.59 4.08 -3.86
N ARG A 108 25.80 4.61 -2.91
CA ARG A 108 26.22 5.02 -1.57
C ARG A 108 25.75 4.04 -0.49
N GLY A 109 25.19 2.89 -0.89
CA GLY A 109 24.68 1.87 0.04
C GLY A 109 23.34 2.21 0.69
N ARG A 110 22.67 3.30 0.32
CA ARG A 110 21.37 3.65 0.90
C ARG A 110 20.30 2.64 0.47
N PRO A 111 19.50 2.09 1.40
CA PRO A 111 18.42 1.18 1.06
C PRO A 111 17.37 1.86 0.17
N PRO A 112 16.62 1.10 -0.65
CA PRO A 112 15.70 1.68 -1.61
C PRO A 112 14.44 2.28 -0.94
N VAL A 113 14.09 1.88 0.29
CA VAL A 113 12.96 2.49 1.04
C VAL A 113 13.11 4.01 1.18
N ARG A 114 12.01 4.76 1.07
CA ARG A 114 11.95 6.21 1.29
C ARG A 114 10.86 6.53 2.30
N TYR A 115 11.25 6.76 3.56
CA TYR A 115 10.30 7.03 4.65
C TYR A 115 9.39 8.23 4.38
N GLY A 116 9.93 9.32 3.83
CA GLY A 116 9.12 10.50 3.47
C GLY A 116 8.07 10.18 2.40
N ALA A 117 8.43 9.38 1.39
CA ALA A 117 7.50 8.93 0.37
C ALA A 117 6.42 8.01 0.97
N ILE A 118 6.79 7.09 1.85
CA ILE A 118 5.81 6.23 2.53
C ILE A 118 4.86 7.06 3.40
N ARG A 119 5.35 8.10 4.11
CA ARG A 119 4.51 9.01 4.88
C ARG A 119 3.48 9.73 3.98
N LEU A 120 3.93 10.35 2.89
CA LEU A 120 3.04 11.01 1.92
C LEU A 120 2.05 10.05 1.26
N GLY A 121 2.47 8.80 1.03
CA GLY A 121 1.59 7.76 0.52
C GLY A 121 0.53 7.34 1.54
N LEU A 122 0.90 7.18 2.80
CA LEU A 122 -0.04 6.85 3.88
C LEU A 122 -1.00 7.99 4.19
N GLU A 123 -0.57 9.24 4.04
CA GLU A 123 -1.45 10.42 4.06
C GLU A 123 -2.54 10.34 2.98
N ARG A 124 -2.19 9.97 1.75
CA ARG A 124 -3.16 9.77 0.66
C ARG A 124 -4.07 8.57 0.91
N VAL A 125 -3.51 7.46 1.43
CA VAL A 125 -4.31 6.30 1.85
C VAL A 125 -5.29 6.68 2.95
N ARG A 126 -4.91 7.53 3.90
CA ARG A 126 -5.83 8.07 4.92
C ARG A 126 -7.00 8.78 4.25
N PHE A 127 -6.73 9.68 3.30
CA PHE A 127 -7.79 10.39 2.58
C PHE A 127 -8.81 9.41 1.98
N TYR A 128 -8.35 8.44 1.20
CA TYR A 128 -9.25 7.43 0.63
C TYR A 128 -9.95 6.57 1.67
N ALA A 129 -9.27 6.21 2.76
CA ALA A 129 -9.86 5.41 3.83
C ALA A 129 -11.00 6.17 4.53
N VAL A 130 -10.85 7.47 4.76
CA VAL A 130 -11.89 8.32 5.34
C VAL A 130 -13.09 8.45 4.40
N GLU A 131 -12.85 8.79 3.13
CA GLU A 131 -13.92 8.97 2.14
C GLU A 131 -14.72 7.68 1.89
N LEU A 132 -14.04 6.52 1.92
CA LEU A 132 -14.68 5.21 1.70
C LEU A 132 -15.23 4.58 2.98
N GLY A 133 -15.00 5.18 4.16
CA GLY A 133 -15.26 4.53 5.44
C GLY A 133 -14.52 3.19 5.59
N ALA A 134 -13.32 3.09 5.01
CA ALA A 134 -12.57 1.86 4.90
C ALA A 134 -11.53 1.69 6.02
N SER A 135 -11.28 0.43 6.40
CA SER A 135 -10.12 0.07 7.23
C SER A 135 -8.89 -0.22 6.35
N VAL A 136 -7.69 -0.05 6.92
CA VAL A 136 -6.43 -0.25 6.21
C VAL A 136 -5.75 -1.53 6.68
N HIS A 137 -5.35 -2.35 5.72
CA HIS A 137 -4.67 -3.62 5.90
C HIS A 137 -3.34 -3.60 5.17
N MET A 138 -2.28 -4.11 5.77
CA MET A 138 -0.98 -4.15 5.11
C MET A 138 -0.08 -5.24 5.67
N PRO A 139 0.87 -5.79 4.89
CA PRO A 139 1.98 -6.55 5.45
C PRO A 139 2.91 -5.60 6.22
N ARG A 140 4.02 -6.11 6.77
CA ARG A 140 5.14 -5.25 7.18
C ARG A 140 5.81 -4.54 5.98
N ILE A 141 5.18 -3.47 5.49
CA ILE A 141 5.68 -2.67 4.38
C ILE A 141 7.08 -2.12 4.67
N GLY A 142 7.92 -2.00 3.64
CA GLY A 142 9.23 -1.34 3.73
C GLY A 142 10.31 -2.00 4.60
N ALA A 143 9.98 -2.99 5.46
CA ALA A 143 10.91 -3.59 6.41
C ALA A 143 11.64 -4.86 5.90
N GLY A 144 11.16 -5.47 4.82
CA GLY A 144 11.79 -6.63 4.20
C GLY A 144 12.87 -6.25 3.18
N LEU A 145 12.64 -6.61 1.91
CA LEU A 145 13.57 -6.38 0.79
C LEU A 145 14.00 -4.92 0.61
N ALA A 146 13.18 -3.98 1.08
CA ALA A 146 13.45 -2.56 0.99
C ALA A 146 14.43 -2.03 2.05
N GLY A 147 14.75 -2.82 3.07
CA GLY A 147 15.78 -2.52 4.08
C GLY A 147 15.43 -1.43 5.09
N GLY A 148 14.13 -1.15 5.30
CA GLY A 148 13.66 -0.20 6.30
C GLY A 148 13.61 -0.76 7.72
N ARG A 149 13.64 0.14 8.70
CA ARG A 149 13.45 -0.17 10.11
C ARG A 149 11.95 -0.19 10.40
N TRP A 150 11.42 -1.34 10.79
CA TRP A 150 9.99 -1.46 11.09
C TRP A 150 9.53 -0.46 12.14
N SER A 151 10.29 -0.25 13.23
CA SER A 151 9.91 0.71 14.28
C SER A 151 9.70 2.13 13.77
N ALA A 152 10.46 2.58 12.77
CA ALA A 152 10.25 3.89 12.16
C ALA A 152 9.01 3.92 11.26
N LEU A 153 8.75 2.85 10.51
CA LEU A 153 7.56 2.72 9.67
C LEU A 153 6.29 2.59 10.50
N GLU A 154 6.34 1.85 11.60
CA GLU A 154 5.25 1.71 12.56
C GLU A 154 4.85 3.06 13.16
N THR A 155 5.83 3.91 13.54
CA THR A 155 5.55 5.28 13.97
C THR A 155 4.85 6.07 12.87
N ILE A 156 5.33 6.01 11.62
CA ILE A 156 4.68 6.70 10.50
C ILE A 156 3.23 6.22 10.30
N ILE A 157 3.01 4.90 10.35
CA ILE A 157 1.66 4.31 10.22
C ILE A 157 0.75 4.80 11.35
N ARG A 158 1.27 4.84 12.58
CA ARG A 158 0.51 5.33 13.73
C ARG A 158 0.12 6.80 13.56
N ASP A 159 1.08 7.64 13.17
CA ASP A 159 0.89 9.07 12.99
C ASP A 159 -0.12 9.36 11.86
N GLU A 160 0.03 8.71 10.71
CA GLU A 160 -0.75 9.07 9.52
C GLU A 160 -2.13 8.41 9.46
N LEU A 161 -2.33 7.26 10.12
CA LEU A 161 -3.58 6.51 10.05
C LEU A 161 -4.27 6.42 11.41
N ALA A 162 -3.61 5.81 12.40
CA ALA A 162 -4.25 5.45 13.67
C ALA A 162 -4.60 6.68 14.53
N ALA A 163 -3.76 7.73 14.50
CA ALA A 163 -4.03 9.01 15.13
C ALA A 163 -5.25 9.72 14.51
N HIS A 164 -5.52 9.45 13.23
CA HIS A 164 -6.67 9.97 12.48
C HIS A 164 -7.89 9.03 12.51
N ARG A 165 -7.93 8.08 13.47
CA ARG A 165 -9.04 7.15 13.69
C ARG A 165 -9.33 6.19 12.53
N VAL A 166 -8.36 5.98 11.64
CA VAL A 166 -8.41 4.90 10.66
C VAL A 166 -8.01 3.60 11.35
N SER A 167 -8.85 2.56 11.22
CA SER A 167 -8.53 1.23 11.74
C SER A 167 -7.40 0.60 10.93
N VAL A 168 -6.35 0.13 11.58
CA VAL A 168 -5.16 -0.45 10.91
C VAL A 168 -4.90 -1.86 11.40
N THR A 169 -4.70 -2.79 10.45
CA THR A 169 -4.25 -4.16 10.74
C THR A 169 -2.98 -4.51 9.97
N ILE A 170 -1.94 -4.90 10.68
CA ILE A 170 -0.68 -5.42 10.15
C ILE A 170 -0.71 -6.94 10.16
N TYR A 171 -0.36 -7.54 9.02
CA TYR A 171 -0.32 -8.99 8.86
C TYR A 171 1.12 -9.48 8.86
N ASP A 172 1.41 -10.38 9.79
CA ASP A 172 2.65 -11.15 9.85
C ASP A 172 2.44 -12.52 9.22
N LEU A 173 3.31 -12.89 8.27
CA LEU A 173 3.26 -14.21 7.66
C LEU A 173 3.73 -15.27 8.69
N PRO A 174 3.05 -16.44 8.77
CA PRO A 174 3.51 -17.55 9.59
C PRO A 174 4.95 -17.95 9.21
N ALA A 175 5.77 -18.30 10.21
CA ALA A 175 7.20 -18.57 10.05
C ALA A 175 7.55 -19.62 8.96
N ALA A 176 6.62 -20.52 8.63
CA ALA A 176 6.79 -21.54 7.59
C ALA A 176 6.83 -20.99 6.14
N HIS A 177 6.40 -19.75 5.90
CA HIS A 177 6.24 -19.15 4.56
C HIS A 177 7.26 -18.04 4.25
N GLN A 178 8.33 -17.92 5.05
CA GLN A 178 9.35 -16.87 4.91
C GLN A 178 10.60 -17.30 4.11
N ARG A 179 10.59 -18.46 3.43
CA ARG A 179 11.71 -18.99 2.64
C ARG A 179 11.68 -18.54 1.19
#